data_AF-A0A7K0WQK6-F1
#
_entry.id   AF-A0A7K0WQK6-F1
#
_cell.length_a   1.000
_cell.length_b   1.000
_cell.length_c   1.000
_cell.angle_alpha   90.00
_cell.angle_beta   90.00
_cell.angle_gamma   90.00
#
_symmetry.space_group_name_H-M   'P 1'
#
loop_
_entity.id
_entity.type
_entity.pdbx_description
1 polymer ?
#
loop_
_entity_poly.entity_id
_entity_poly.type
_entity_poly.pdbx_seq_one_letter_code
_entity_poly.pdbx_strand_id
1 'polypeptide(L)'
;MADDEQMFAELSLELAQTIDDVLVDWVVTTITNRAAAANLRLNEEQLDLAARAGEQCRSEVSPKMRALLITDLDAQQSTPLALLRSSTSYATQVLQRVGVPPVRRDEFEQRAFPDDIYALAPASFNDVDERLQEPGLLWGAAKAHLHLQRRRKSGQL
;
A
#
# COMPACT_ATOMS: atom_id res chain seq x y z
N MET A 1 14.73 -24.85 6.17
CA MET A 1 13.27 -25.09 6.04
C MET A 1 12.54 -24.40 7.17
N ALA A 2 12.64 -24.88 8.42
CA ALA A 2 12.08 -24.15 9.55
C ALA A 2 12.69 -22.75 9.70
N ASP A 3 14.00 -22.62 9.46
CA ASP A 3 14.72 -21.35 9.52
C ASP A 3 14.27 -20.35 8.43
N ASP A 4 14.20 -20.76 7.16
CA ASP A 4 13.72 -19.92 6.05
C ASP A 4 12.24 -19.50 6.24
N GLU A 5 11.38 -20.39 6.76
CA GLU A 5 9.97 -20.07 7.02
C GLU A 5 9.81 -19.12 8.22
N GLN A 6 10.61 -19.31 9.28
CA GLN A 6 10.64 -18.40 10.42
C GLN A 6 11.13 -17.01 10.00
N MET A 7 12.22 -16.93 9.24
CA MET A 7 12.74 -15.69 8.68
C MET A 7 11.68 -14.97 7.83
N PHE A 8 10.95 -15.70 6.99
CA PHE A 8 9.87 -15.11 6.20
C PHE A 8 8.72 -14.59 7.06
N ALA A 9 8.37 -15.27 8.15
CA ALA A 9 7.37 -14.80 9.10
C ALA A 9 7.82 -13.52 9.81
N GLU A 10 9.08 -13.45 10.24
CA GLU A 10 9.68 -12.25 10.86
C GLU A 10 9.67 -11.06 9.91
N LEU A 11 10.13 -11.22 8.66
CA LEU A 11 10.08 -10.19 7.62
C LEU A 11 8.65 -9.76 7.28
N SER A 12 7.69 -10.69 7.32
CA SER A 12 6.27 -10.40 7.08
C SER A 12 5.67 -9.56 8.20
N LEU A 13 6.04 -9.83 9.46
CA LEU A 13 5.62 -9.03 10.61
C LEU A 13 6.25 -7.64 10.59
N GLU A 14 7.54 -7.55 10.26
CA GLU A 14 8.25 -6.29 10.11
C GLU A 14 7.59 -5.42 9.03
N LEU A 15 7.40 -5.95 7.82
CA LEU A 15 6.73 -5.23 6.73
C LEU A 15 5.32 -4.76 7.14
N ALA A 16 4.54 -5.61 7.80
CA ALA A 16 3.20 -5.24 8.27
C ALA A 16 3.24 -4.10 9.30
N GLN A 17 4.22 -4.12 10.21
CA GLN A 17 4.40 -3.09 11.22
C GLN A 17 4.83 -1.77 10.59
N THR A 18 5.85 -1.78 9.71
CA THR A 18 6.31 -0.57 9.03
C THR A 18 5.18 0.05 8.20
N ILE A 19 4.37 -0.76 7.50
CA ILE A 19 3.21 -0.24 6.77
C ILE A 19 2.23 0.44 7.73
N ASP A 20 1.89 -0.19 8.85
CA ASP A 20 0.98 0.38 9.86
C ASP A 20 1.49 1.72 10.42
N ASP A 21 2.80 1.84 10.64
CA ASP A 21 3.44 3.03 11.20
C ASP A 21 3.43 4.23 10.23
N VAL A 22 3.41 4.00 8.92
CA VAL A 22 3.48 5.08 7.91
C VAL A 22 2.12 5.41 7.29
N LEU A 23 1.10 4.59 7.51
CA LEU A 23 -0.12 4.62 6.70
C LEU A 23 -0.89 5.95 6.81
N VAL A 24 -0.97 6.52 8.02
CA VAL A 24 -1.67 7.79 8.26
C VAL A 24 -0.94 8.93 7.55
N ASP A 25 0.36 9.05 7.77
CA ASP A 25 1.19 10.11 7.19
C ASP A 25 1.22 10.03 5.67
N TRP A 26 1.28 8.81 5.11
CA TRP A 26 1.22 8.61 3.67
C TRP A 26 -0.10 9.09 3.08
N VAL A 27 -1.25 8.76 3.69
CA VAL A 27 -2.56 9.23 3.21
C VAL A 27 -2.65 10.75 3.26
N VAL A 28 -2.24 11.37 4.38
CA VAL A 28 -2.23 12.83 4.53
C VAL A 28 -1.33 13.47 3.47
N THR A 29 -0.11 12.97 3.31
CA THR A 29 0.87 13.47 2.34
C THR A 29 0.38 13.32 0.90
N THR A 30 -0.29 12.21 0.59
CA THR A 30 -0.90 11.98 -0.73
C THR A 30 -1.98 13.03 -1.03
N ILE A 31 -2.85 13.33 -0.05
CA ILE A 31 -3.91 14.33 -0.19
C ILE A 31 -3.31 15.73 -0.34
N THR A 32 -2.38 16.11 0.53
CA THR A 32 -1.79 17.46 0.52
C THR A 32 -0.98 17.71 -0.75
N ASN A 33 -0.17 16.74 -1.20
CA ASN A 33 0.59 16.86 -2.44
C ASN A 33 -0.33 16.96 -3.66
N ARG A 34 -1.41 16.16 -3.71
CA ARG A 34 -2.35 16.21 -4.83
C ARG A 34 -3.15 17.51 -4.86
N ALA A 35 -3.58 18.02 -3.71
CA ALA A 35 -4.24 19.32 -3.62
C ALA A 35 -3.30 20.46 -4.03
N ALA A 36 -2.05 20.44 -3.57
CA ALA A 36 -1.04 21.42 -3.93
C ALA A 36 -0.74 21.40 -5.43
N ALA A 37 -0.65 20.22 -6.06
CA ALA A 37 -0.49 20.07 -7.51
C ALA A 37 -1.66 20.67 -8.31
N ALA A 38 -2.85 20.77 -7.71
CA ALA A 38 -4.01 21.46 -8.27
C ALA A 38 -4.08 22.95 -7.89
N ASN A 39 -3.02 23.52 -7.30
CA ASN A 39 -2.95 24.88 -6.76
C ASN A 39 -4.00 25.16 -5.66
N LEU A 40 -4.43 24.13 -4.94
CA LEU A 40 -5.34 24.25 -3.79
C LEU A 40 -4.54 24.11 -2.50
N ARG A 41 -4.71 25.09 -1.61
CA ARG A 41 -4.18 25.04 -0.25
C ARG A 41 -5.29 24.61 0.70
N LEU A 42 -5.08 23.51 1.39
CA LEU A 42 -6.01 23.02 2.41
C LEU A 42 -5.99 23.95 3.63
N ASN A 43 -7.16 24.25 4.16
CA ASN A 43 -7.31 24.92 5.46
C ASN A 43 -7.20 23.91 6.62
N GLU A 44 -7.24 24.39 7.87
CA GLU A 44 -7.10 23.54 9.06
C GLU A 44 -8.18 22.44 9.13
N GLU A 45 -9.45 22.77 8.85
CA GLU A 45 -10.55 21.79 8.84
C GLU A 45 -10.34 20.68 7.79
N GLN A 46 -9.80 21.04 6.63
CA GLN A 46 -9.52 20.10 5.55
C GLN A 46 -8.28 19.24 5.85
N LEU A 47 -7.31 19.76 6.59
CA LEU A 47 -6.17 18.99 7.10
C LEU A 47 -6.62 17.99 8.18
N ASP A 48 -7.52 18.40 9.08
CA ASP A 48 -8.14 17.50 10.05
C ASP A 48 -8.95 16.38 9.37
N LEU A 49 -9.67 16.71 8.29
CA LEU A 49 -10.37 15.71 7.47
C LEU A 49 -9.38 14.71 6.84
N ALA A 50 -8.24 15.18 6.32
CA ALA A 50 -7.20 14.31 5.76
C ALA A 50 -6.61 13.37 6.83
N ALA A 51 -6.32 13.89 8.03
CA ALA A 51 -5.82 13.10 9.15
C ALA A 51 -6.82 12.00 9.57
N ARG A 52 -8.12 12.34 9.68
CA ARG A 52 -9.18 11.36 9.98
C ARG A 52 -9.29 10.29 8.91
N ALA A 53 -9.14 10.64 7.64
CA ALA A 53 -9.13 9.66 6.54
C ALA A 53 -7.90 8.74 6.62
N GLY A 54 -6.74 9.27 7.02
CA GLY A 54 -5.54 8.46 7.30
C GLY A 54 -5.76 7.47 8.45
N GLU A 55 -6.34 7.91 9.56
CA GLU A 55 -6.67 7.03 10.69
C GLU A 55 -7.72 5.98 10.33
N GLN A 56 -8.74 6.35 9.55
CA GLN A 56 -9.72 5.39 9.05
C GLN A 56 -9.04 4.34 8.16
N CYS A 57 -8.21 4.79 7.20
CA CYS A 57 -7.41 3.92 6.35
C CYS A 57 -6.61 2.93 7.19
N ARG A 58 -5.86 3.41 8.20
CA ARG A 58 -5.09 2.56 9.12
C ARG A 58 -5.97 1.54 9.84
N SER A 59 -7.07 1.99 10.43
CA SER A 59 -7.97 1.11 11.19
C SER A 59 -8.54 -0.04 10.36
N GLU A 60 -8.78 0.18 9.07
CA GLU A 60 -9.38 -0.82 8.18
C GLU A 60 -8.35 -1.64 7.39
N VAL A 61 -7.22 -1.04 7.02
CA VAL A 61 -6.21 -1.65 6.13
C VAL A 61 -5.16 -2.40 6.92
N SER A 62 -4.70 -1.89 8.07
CA SER A 62 -3.65 -2.55 8.86
C SER A 62 -4.04 -3.96 9.31
N PRO A 63 -5.27 -4.25 9.79
CA PRO A 63 -5.68 -5.63 10.11
C PRO A 63 -5.69 -6.55 8.88
N LYS A 64 -6.15 -6.04 7.73
CA LYS A 64 -6.15 -6.78 6.45
C LYS A 64 -4.73 -7.07 5.97
N MET A 65 -3.83 -6.10 6.11
CA MET A 65 -2.41 -6.20 5.76
C MET A 65 -1.72 -7.26 6.61
N ARG A 66 -1.92 -7.23 7.93
CA ARG A 66 -1.40 -8.26 8.84
C ARG A 66 -1.94 -9.63 8.48
N ALA A 67 -3.26 -9.76 8.30
CA ALA A 67 -3.87 -11.04 7.92
C ALA A 67 -3.33 -11.58 6.59
N LEU A 68 -3.16 -10.72 5.59
CA LEU A 68 -2.56 -11.09 4.31
C LEU A 68 -1.12 -11.61 4.48
N LEU A 69 -0.30 -10.89 5.24
CA LEU A 69 1.13 -11.19 5.39
C LEU A 69 1.42 -12.43 6.24
N ILE A 70 0.57 -12.76 7.22
CA ILE A 70 0.69 -14.01 8.00
C ILE A 70 0.04 -15.21 7.31
N THR A 71 -0.80 -14.99 6.29
CA THR A 71 -1.37 -16.09 5.49
C THR A 71 -0.25 -16.81 4.76
N ASP A 72 -0.32 -18.15 4.70
CA ASP A 72 0.67 -18.95 3.95
C ASP A 72 0.86 -18.41 2.54
N LEU A 73 2.13 -18.36 2.10
CA LEU A 73 2.52 -17.67 0.87
C LEU A 73 1.76 -18.17 -0.37
N ASP A 74 1.42 -19.47 -0.43
CA ASP A 74 0.71 -20.07 -1.56
C ASP A 74 -0.81 -19.84 -1.48
N ALA A 75 -1.32 -19.43 -0.31
CA ALA A 75 -2.72 -19.07 -0.07
C ALA A 75 -2.99 -17.56 -0.18
N GLN A 76 -1.95 -16.72 -0.31
CA GLN A 76 -2.11 -15.27 -0.46
C GLN A 76 -2.75 -14.92 -1.80
N GLN A 77 -3.99 -14.44 -1.79
CA GLN A 77 -4.75 -14.07 -2.99
C GLN A 77 -4.43 -12.66 -3.53
N SER A 78 -3.61 -11.89 -2.82
CA SER A 78 -3.23 -10.51 -3.18
C SER A 78 -1.80 -10.22 -2.73
N THR A 79 -1.35 -8.98 -2.94
CA THR A 79 -0.04 -8.49 -2.47
C THR A 79 -0.22 -7.28 -1.56
N PRO A 80 0.73 -6.99 -0.66
CA PRO A 80 0.71 -5.79 0.16
C PRO A 80 0.55 -4.52 -0.66
N LEU A 81 1.25 -4.43 -1.80
CA LEU A 81 1.18 -3.29 -2.70
C LEU A 81 -0.18 -3.16 -3.37
N ALA A 82 -0.83 -4.26 -3.75
CA ALA A 82 -2.19 -4.22 -4.29
C ALA A 82 -3.20 -3.72 -3.23
N LEU A 83 -3.04 -4.12 -1.97
CA LEU A 83 -3.88 -3.62 -0.88
C LEU A 83 -3.66 -2.11 -0.64
N LEU A 84 -2.42 -1.62 -0.67
CA LEU A 84 -2.11 -0.19 -0.58
C LEU A 84 -2.69 0.59 -1.77
N ARG A 85 -2.64 0.06 -2.99
CA ARG A 85 -3.29 0.69 -4.14
C ARG A 85 -4.79 0.85 -3.97
N SER A 86 -5.46 -0.13 -3.35
CA SER A 86 -6.91 -0.02 -3.10
C SER A 86 -7.27 0.99 -2.00
N SER A 87 -6.35 1.28 -1.08
CA SER A 87 -6.58 2.22 0.02
C SER A 87 -6.45 3.68 -0.39
N THR A 88 -6.04 3.99 -1.62
CA THR A 88 -6.08 5.37 -2.15
C THR A 88 -7.50 5.92 -2.28
N SER A 89 -8.51 5.05 -2.17
CA SER A 89 -9.93 5.45 -2.08
C SER A 89 -10.21 6.37 -0.89
N TYR A 90 -9.50 6.27 0.23
CA TYR A 90 -9.63 7.21 1.36
C TYR A 90 -9.17 8.62 0.97
N ALA A 91 -8.01 8.73 0.33
CA ALA A 91 -7.50 10.00 -0.18
C ALA A 91 -8.41 10.58 -1.26
N THR A 92 -8.89 9.73 -2.18
CA THR A 92 -9.82 10.12 -3.26
C THR A 92 -11.09 10.77 -2.72
N GLN A 93 -11.71 10.19 -1.69
CA GLN A 93 -12.91 10.74 -1.06
C GLN A 93 -12.67 12.13 -0.46
N VAL A 94 -11.54 12.34 0.20
CA VAL A 94 -11.17 13.65 0.75
C VAL A 94 -10.97 14.66 -0.38
N LEU A 95 -10.16 14.31 -1.39
CA LEU A 95 -9.86 15.18 -2.53
C LEU A 95 -11.12 15.62 -3.28
N GLN A 96 -12.07 14.70 -3.49
CA GLN A 96 -13.39 15.02 -4.07
C GLN A 96 -14.15 16.01 -3.19
N ARG A 97 -14.20 15.76 -1.87
CA ARG A 97 -14.93 16.60 -0.92
C ARG A 97 -14.35 18.01 -0.80
N VAL A 98 -13.04 18.16 -0.94
CA VAL A 98 -12.37 19.48 -0.91
C VAL A 98 -12.32 20.15 -2.29
N GLY A 99 -12.90 19.52 -3.32
CA GLY A 99 -13.07 20.11 -4.65
C GLY A 99 -11.83 20.05 -5.55
N VAL A 100 -10.89 19.12 -5.30
CA VAL A 100 -9.72 18.93 -6.17
C VAL A 100 -10.18 18.30 -7.49
N PRO A 101 -9.88 18.90 -8.66
CA PRO A 101 -10.27 18.33 -9.94
C PRO A 101 -9.50 17.03 -10.23
N PRO A 102 -10.14 16.00 -10.83
CA PRO A 102 -9.46 14.79 -11.29
C PRO A 102 -8.32 15.11 -12.26
N VAL A 103 -7.34 14.21 -12.33
CA VAL A 103 -6.20 14.38 -13.24
C VAL A 103 -6.50 13.80 -14.62
N ARG A 104 -5.87 14.36 -15.65
CA ARG A 104 -5.90 13.74 -16.98
C ARG A 104 -4.99 12.51 -16.95
N ARG A 105 -5.57 11.35 -17.22
CA ARG A 105 -4.90 10.04 -17.28
C ARG A 105 -4.92 9.51 -18.71
N ASP A 106 -3.93 8.72 -19.09
CA ASP A 106 -3.96 8.07 -20.41
C ASP A 106 -4.95 6.88 -20.45
N GLU A 107 -5.22 6.33 -21.63
CA GLU A 107 -6.16 5.20 -21.78
C GLU A 107 -5.68 3.90 -21.12
N PHE A 108 -4.37 3.73 -20.96
CA PHE A 108 -3.81 2.55 -20.29
C PHE A 108 -4.03 2.65 -18.78
N GLU A 109 -3.70 3.79 -18.17
CA GLU A 109 -3.91 4.08 -16.75
C GLU A 109 -5.39 3.98 -16.37
N GLN A 110 -6.28 4.55 -17.18
CA GLN A 110 -7.73 4.47 -16.92
C GLN A 110 -8.27 3.04 -16.97
N ARG A 111 -7.72 2.18 -17.84
CA ARG A 111 -8.11 0.76 -17.89
C ARG A 111 -7.51 -0.05 -16.75
N ALA A 112 -6.26 0.25 -16.37
CA ALA A 112 -5.56 -0.47 -15.31
C ALA A 112 -6.10 -0.11 -13.91
N PHE A 113 -6.49 1.13 -13.70
CA PHE A 113 -6.95 1.66 -12.41
C PHE A 113 -8.18 2.56 -12.60
N PRO A 114 -9.35 2.02 -12.97
CA PRO A 114 -10.52 2.83 -13.32
C PRO A 114 -10.91 3.82 -12.22
N ASP A 115 -10.85 3.38 -10.96
CA ASP A 115 -11.28 4.14 -9.79
C ASP A 115 -10.23 5.16 -9.30
N ASP A 116 -8.98 5.08 -9.76
CA ASP A 116 -7.89 5.97 -9.32
C ASP A 116 -7.86 7.29 -10.12
N ILE A 117 -8.95 8.05 -10.04
CA ILE A 117 -9.18 9.27 -10.82
C ILE A 117 -8.15 10.39 -10.56
N TYR A 118 -7.34 10.25 -9.52
CA TYR A 118 -6.27 11.18 -9.15
C TYR A 118 -4.86 10.60 -9.37
N ALA A 119 -4.71 9.40 -9.92
CA ALA A 119 -3.42 8.73 -10.12
C ALA A 119 -2.58 8.72 -8.82
N LEU A 120 -3.13 8.12 -7.77
CA LEU A 120 -2.55 8.03 -6.41
C LEU A 120 -1.95 6.66 -6.13
N ALA A 121 -2.31 5.64 -6.90
CA ALA A 121 -1.88 4.26 -6.69
C ALA A 121 -0.34 4.16 -6.72
N PRO A 122 0.31 3.70 -5.63
CA PRO A 122 1.77 3.61 -5.59
C PRO A 122 2.26 2.54 -6.57
N ALA A 123 3.32 2.85 -7.33
CA ALA A 123 3.96 1.88 -8.22
C ALA A 123 4.88 0.92 -7.44
N SER A 124 5.42 1.38 -6.31
CA SER A 124 6.34 0.67 -5.43
C SER A 124 6.15 1.05 -3.96
N PHE A 125 6.82 0.34 -3.04
CA PHE A 125 6.82 0.71 -1.62
C PHE A 125 7.45 2.07 -1.34
N ASN A 126 8.42 2.50 -2.16
CA ASN A 126 9.09 3.78 -2.00
C ASN A 126 8.17 4.98 -2.32
N ASP A 127 7.09 4.76 -3.08
CA ASP A 127 6.07 5.79 -3.32
C ASP A 127 5.15 6.00 -2.10
N VAL A 128 5.24 5.09 -1.12
CA VAL A 128 4.48 5.16 0.13
C VAL A 128 5.33 5.81 1.21
N ASP A 129 6.50 5.24 1.51
CA ASP A 129 7.46 5.78 2.45
C ASP A 129 8.83 5.11 2.22
N GLU A 130 9.93 5.86 2.34
CA GLU A 130 11.29 5.33 2.16
C GLU A 130 11.62 4.19 3.14
N ARG A 131 11.02 4.21 4.35
CA ARG A 131 11.17 3.16 5.37
C ARG A 131 10.67 1.80 4.89
N LEU A 132 9.84 1.75 3.84
CA LEU A 132 9.31 0.50 3.29
C LEU A 132 10.20 -0.12 2.21
N GLN A 133 11.22 0.59 1.73
CA GLN A 133 12.06 0.11 0.63
C GLN A 133 12.79 -1.18 1.00
N GLU A 134 13.49 -1.20 2.13
CA GLU A 134 14.27 -2.35 2.58
C GLU A 134 13.38 -3.51 3.06
N PRO A 135 12.40 -3.30 3.97
CA PRO A 135 11.48 -4.37 4.38
C PRO A 135 10.73 -5.01 3.19
N GLY A 136 10.28 -4.19 2.23
CA GLY A 136 9.60 -4.67 1.03
C GLY A 136 10.50 -5.52 0.13
N LEU A 137 11.77 -5.12 -0.03
CA LEU A 137 12.76 -5.86 -0.81
C LEU A 137 13.10 -7.21 -0.16
N LEU A 138 13.40 -7.20 1.14
CA LEU A 138 13.75 -8.40 1.90
C LEU A 138 12.60 -9.41 1.91
N TRP A 139 11.37 -8.94 2.19
CA TRP A 139 10.17 -9.77 2.14
C TRP A 139 9.95 -10.39 0.76
N GLY A 140 10.09 -9.58 -0.31
CA GLY A 140 9.91 -10.06 -1.69
C GLY A 140 10.93 -11.14 -2.08
N ALA A 141 12.20 -10.95 -1.69
CA ALA A 141 13.27 -11.92 -1.92
C ALA A 141 13.02 -13.23 -1.15
N ALA A 142 12.64 -13.14 0.13
CA ALA A 142 12.33 -14.30 0.96
C ALA A 142 11.13 -15.09 0.40
N LYS A 143 10.06 -14.39 -0.02
CA LYS A 143 8.89 -15.00 -0.65
C LYS A 143 9.27 -15.77 -1.92
N ALA A 144 10.05 -15.15 -2.81
CA ALA A 144 10.48 -15.78 -4.06
C ALA A 144 11.35 -17.01 -3.81
N HIS A 145 12.27 -16.92 -2.85
CA HIS A 145 13.14 -18.04 -2.44
C HIS A 145 12.33 -19.22 -1.89
N LEU A 146 11.38 -18.97 -0.99
CA LEU A 146 10.50 -20.02 -0.46
C LEU A 146 9.64 -20.66 -1.56
N HIS A 147 9.07 -19.86 -2.47
CA HIS A 147 8.27 -20.37 -3.57
C HIS A 147 9.10 -21.28 -4.50
N LEU A 148 10.32 -20.87 -4.86
CA LEU A 148 11.26 -21.69 -5.63
C LEU A 148 11.62 -22.98 -4.89
N GLN A 149 11.91 -22.92 -3.59
CA GLN A 149 12.21 -24.11 -2.80
C GLN A 149 11.03 -25.09 -2.73
N ARG A 150 9.79 -24.59 -2.53
CA ARG A 150 8.59 -25.42 -2.49
C ARG A 150 8.36 -26.14 -3.81
N ARG A 151 8.52 -25.44 -4.94
CA ARG A 151 8.47 -26.04 -6.29
C ARG A 151 9.52 -27.11 -6.54
N ARG A 152 10.74 -26.95 -6.00
CA ARG A 152 11.80 -27.98 -6.09
C ARG A 152 11.38 -29.25 -5.37
N LYS A 153 10.77 -29.13 -4.19
CA LYS A 153 10.35 -30.26 -3.37
C LYS A 153 9.11 -30.97 -3.93
N SER A 154 8.20 -30.25 -4.59
CA SER A 154 7.02 -30.84 -5.23
C SER A 154 7.32 -31.51 -6.58
N GLY A 155 8.58 -31.50 -7.04
CA GLY A 155 8.98 -32.09 -8.33
C GLY A 155 8.48 -31.31 -9.55
N GLN A 156 8.12 -30.04 -9.38
CA GLN A 156 7.57 -29.17 -10.43
C GLN A 156 8.65 -28.27 -11.08
N LEU A 157 9.90 -28.72 -11.08
CA LEU A 157 11.06 -28.02 -11.63
C LEU A 157 11.85 -28.90 -12.59
#